data_AF-A0A528UZG1-F1
#
_entry.id   AF-A0A528UZG1-F1
#
_cell.length_a   1.000
_cell.length_b   1.000
_cell.length_c   1.000
_cell.angle_alpha   90.00
_cell.angle_beta   90.00
_cell.angle_gamma   90.00
#
_symmetry.space_group_name_H-M   'P 1'
#
loop_
_entity.id
_entity.type
_entity.pdbx_description
1 polymer ?
#
loop_
_entity_poly.entity_id
_entity_poly.type
_entity_poly.pdbx_seq_one_letter_code
_entity_poly.pdbx_strand_id
1 'polypeptide(L)' 'WNFGHELLEPDIDRIAPSLEVGFRHFPAFQNTGIKQIINGPFTFAPDGNPLVGPVRGLPGFWVACGVMAGFSQGGGVG' A
#
# COMPACT_ATOMS: atom_id res chain seq x y z
N TRP A 1 5.89 18.76 -9.14
CA TRP A 1 5.12 17.86 -8.27
C TRP A 1 5.93 17.75 -6.99
N ASN A 2 5.35 18.00 -5.81
CA ASN A 2 6.12 18.11 -4.55
C ASN A 2 5.98 16.88 -3.63
N PHE A 3 5.06 15.98 -3.96
CA PHE A 3 4.82 14.76 -3.19
C PHE A 3 5.82 13.67 -3.58
N GLY A 4 6.65 13.25 -2.62
CA GLY A 4 7.68 12.21 -2.86
C GLY A 4 8.16 11.50 -1.60
N HIS A 5 8.37 12.25 -0.51
CA HIS A 5 8.70 11.71 0.82
C HIS A 5 7.63 12.04 1.87
N GLU A 6 6.47 12.49 1.42
CA GLU A 6 5.35 12.94 2.26
C GLU A 6 4.38 11.79 2.52
N LEU A 7 3.65 11.87 3.64
CA LEU A 7 2.53 10.99 3.95
C LEU A 7 1.23 11.77 3.82
N LEU A 8 0.13 11.05 3.64
CA LEU A 8 -1.20 11.62 3.76
C LEU A 8 -1.51 11.87 5.23
N GLU A 9 -2.43 12.80 5.49
CA GLU A 9 -2.93 13.04 6.85
C GLU A 9 -3.53 11.75 7.45
N PRO A 10 -3.21 11.41 8.71
CA PRO A 10 -3.84 10.29 9.40
C PRO A 10 -5.36 10.45 9.49
N ASP A 11 -6.08 9.35 9.27
CA ASP A 11 -7.54 9.27 9.41
C ASP A 11 -7.90 8.02 10.22
N ILE A 12 -7.89 8.17 11.54
CA ILE A 12 -8.09 7.06 12.49
C ILE A 12 -9.55 6.59 12.51
N ASP A 13 -10.50 7.53 12.40
CA ASP A 13 -11.93 7.23 12.50
C ASP A 13 -12.37 6.30 11.37
N ARG A 14 -11.80 6.47 10.18
CA ARG A 14 -12.03 5.57 9.03
C ARG A 14 -11.61 4.12 9.29
N ILE A 15 -10.59 3.87 10.10
CA ILE A 15 -10.06 2.53 10.38
C ILE A 15 -10.43 1.98 11.76
N ALA A 16 -11.09 2.78 12.61
CA ALA A 16 -11.44 2.40 13.97
C ALA A 16 -12.20 1.05 14.06
N PRO A 17 -13.19 0.74 13.20
CA PRO A 17 -13.88 -0.56 13.25
C PRO A 17 -12.94 -1.75 13.03
N SER A 18 -11.92 -1.59 12.16
CA SER A 18 -10.91 -2.62 11.90
C SER A 18 -9.96 -2.77 13.10
N LEU A 19 -9.60 -1.67 13.75
CA LEU A 19 -8.78 -1.68 14.97
C LEU A 19 -9.50 -2.39 16.12
N GLU A 20 -10.80 -2.17 16.31
CA GLU A 20 -11.61 -2.87 17.32
C GLU A 20 -11.61 -4.39 17.10
N VAL A 21 -11.70 -4.84 15.85
CA VAL A 21 -11.56 -6.27 15.51
C VAL A 21 -10.19 -6.79 15.95
N GLY A 22 -9.12 -6.06 15.65
CA GLY A 22 -7.75 -6.41 16.05
C GLY A 22 -7.59 -6.49 17.57
N PHE A 23 -8.14 -5.53 18.33
CA PHE A 23 -8.07 -5.51 19.79
C PHE A 23 -8.86 -6.63 20.44
N ARG A 24 -9.98 -7.07 19.84
CA ARG A 24 -10.70 -8.27 20.31
C ARG A 24 -9.89 -9.55 20.08
N HIS A 25 -9.18 -9.65 18.96
CA HIS A 25 -8.31 -10.80 18.67
C HIS A 25 -7.04 -10.83 19.55
N PHE A 26 -6.50 -9.65 19.85
CA PHE A 26 -5.26 -9.49 20.62
C PHE A 26 -5.48 -8.54 21.81
N PRO A 27 -6.04 -9.03 22.94
CA PRO A 27 -6.43 -8.19 24.08
C PRO A 27 -5.29 -7.37 24.68
N ALA A 28 -4.03 -7.81 24.53
CA ALA A 28 -2.86 -7.07 24.97
C ALA A 28 -2.80 -5.64 24.40
N PHE A 29 -3.31 -5.41 23.19
CA PHE A 29 -3.26 -4.11 22.54
C PHE A 29 -4.32 -3.11 23.03
N GLN A 30 -5.33 -3.54 23.79
CA GLN A 30 -6.38 -2.64 24.30
C GLN A 30 -5.84 -1.50 25.18
N ASN A 31 -4.74 -1.74 25.89
CA ASN A 31 -4.17 -0.80 26.85
C ASN A 31 -2.82 -0.21 26.42
N THR A 32 -2.28 -0.62 25.27
CA THR A 32 -0.94 -0.20 24.80
C THR A 32 -0.95 1.19 24.15
N GLY A 33 -2.08 1.61 23.58
CA GLY A 33 -2.19 2.87 22.82
C GLY A 33 -1.52 2.80 21.43
N ILE A 34 -1.66 3.88 20.65
CA ILE A 34 -1.11 4.00 19.28
C ILE A 34 0.05 4.99 19.31
N LYS A 35 1.25 4.54 18.93
CA LYS A 35 2.45 5.38 18.88
C LYS A 35 2.46 6.33 17.67
N GLN A 36 2.07 5.82 16.50
CA GLN A 36 2.17 6.53 15.23
C GLN A 36 1.19 5.93 14.22
N ILE A 37 0.66 6.77 13.33
CA ILE A 37 -0.17 6.35 12.21
C ILE A 37 0.58 6.70 10.92
N ILE A 38 0.76 5.70 10.06
CA ILE A 38 1.37 5.87 8.73
C ILE A 38 0.28 5.72 7.69
N ASN A 39 -0.09 6.83 7.05
CA ASN A 39 -1.04 6.84 5.94
C ASN A 39 -0.29 7.15 4.63
N GLY A 40 0.15 6.10 3.94
CA GLY A 40 0.90 6.22 2.69
C GLY A 40 0.06 5.83 1.48
N PRO A 41 0.24 6.48 0.31
CA PRO A 41 -0.40 6.05 -0.92
C PRO A 41 0.23 4.75 -1.42
N PHE A 42 -0.56 4.01 -2.18
CA PHE A 42 -0.17 2.71 -2.69
C PHE A 42 -0.84 2.43 -4.04
N THR A 43 -0.16 1.77 -4.98
CA THR A 43 -0.65 1.60 -6.35
C THR A 43 -1.36 0.27 -6.55
N PHE A 44 -2.53 0.30 -7.19
CA PHE A 44 -3.33 -0.87 -7.52
C PHE A 44 -3.68 -0.85 -9.02
N ALA A 45 -3.53 -1.98 -9.69
CA ALA A 45 -4.19 -2.21 -10.97
C ALA A 45 -5.66 -2.62 -10.72
N PRO A 46 -6.57 -2.40 -11.70
CA PRO A 46 -7.99 -2.76 -11.56
C PRO A 46 -8.25 -4.24 -11.25
N ASP A 47 -7.35 -5.14 -11.67
CA ASP A 47 -7.43 -6.58 -11.41
C ASP A 47 -6.50 -7.05 -10.27
N GLY A 48 -5.77 -6.12 -9.64
CA GLY A 48 -4.81 -6.39 -8.57
C GLY A 48 -3.47 -6.98 -9.01
N ASN A 49 -3.27 -7.28 -10.30
CA ASN A 49 -2.01 -7.82 -10.80
C ASN A 49 -1.01 -6.71 -11.15
N PRO A 50 0.31 -6.96 -11.07
CA PRO A 50 1.29 -6.00 -11.55
C PRO A 50 1.19 -5.84 -13.07
N LEU A 51 1.41 -4.63 -13.56
CA LEU A 51 1.48 -4.32 -14.99
C LEU A 51 2.94 -4.43 -15.43
N VAL A 52 3.28 -5.55 -16.07
CA VAL A 52 4.64 -5.87 -16.50
C VAL A 52 4.65 -6.24 -17.98
N GLY A 53 5.47 -5.55 -18.77
CA GLY A 53 5.69 -5.91 -20.17
C GLY A 53 5.78 -4.73 -21.14
N PRO A 54 5.81 -5.01 -22.46
CA PRO A 54 5.91 -3.99 -23.50
C PRO A 54 4.57 -3.29 -23.70
N VAL A 55 4.62 -1.98 -23.94
CA VAL A 55 3.39 -1.21 -24.22
C VAL A 55 3.06 -1.26 -25.70
N ARG A 56 1.82 -1.65 -26.00
CA ARG A 56 1.32 -1.73 -27.37
C ARG A 56 1.46 -0.37 -28.08
N GLY A 57 2.08 -0.37 -29.26
CA GLY A 57 2.25 0.82 -30.09
C GLY A 57 3.48 1.67 -29.76
N LEU A 58 4.30 1.30 -28.77
CA LEU A 58 5.51 2.00 -28.39
C LEU A 58 6.74 1.06 -28.44
N PRO A 59 7.44 0.97 -29.58
CA PRO A 59 8.61 0.11 -29.72
C PRO A 59 9.69 0.45 -28.70
N GLY A 60 10.17 -0.56 -27.97
CA GLY A 60 11.21 -0.39 -26.95
C GLY A 60 10.73 0.18 -25.61
N PHE A 61 9.43 0.46 -25.43
CA PHE A 61 8.89 0.97 -24.18
C PHE A 61 8.28 -0.15 -23.32
N TRP A 62 8.76 -0.29 -22.09
CA TRP A 62 8.38 -1.32 -21.12
C TRP A 62 7.93 -0.70 -19.81
N VAL A 63 7.02 -1.37 -19.11
CA VAL A 63 6.56 -0.99 -17.78
C VAL A 63 6.71 -2.14 -16.78
N ALA A 64 6.91 -1.76 -15.52
CA ALA A 64 6.85 -2.62 -14.35
C ALA A 64 6.22 -1.80 -13.21
N CYS A 65 4.91 -1.60 -13.27
CA CYS A 65 4.16 -0.71 -12.36
C CYS A 65 2.94 -1.40 -11.73
N GLY A 66 2.29 -0.74 -10.78
CA GLY A 66 1.13 -1.31 -10.08
C GLY A 66 1.46 -2.53 -9.22
N VAL A 67 2.71 -2.64 -8.75
CA VAL A 67 3.17 -3.80 -7.98
C VAL A 67 2.64 -3.72 -6.54
N MET A 68 1.53 -4.43 -6.29
CA MET A 68 0.75 -4.29 -5.06
C MET A 68 1.44 -4.86 -3.81
N ALA A 69 2.44 -5.71 -3.95
CA ALA A 69 3.28 -6.11 -2.84
C ALA A 69 4.73 -5.85 -3.20
N GLY A 70 5.05 -4.62 -3.60
CA GLY A 70 6.37 -4.24 -4.14
C GLY A 70 7.57 -4.76 -3.34
N PHE A 71 7.47 -4.82 -2.01
CA PHE A 71 8.54 -5.39 -1.18
C PHE A 71 8.74 -6.91 -1.39
N SER A 72 7.65 -7.69 -1.46
CA SER A 72 7.73 -9.14 -1.64
C SER A 72 7.76 -9.58 -3.10
N GLN A 73 7.11 -8.84 -4.00
CA GLN A 73 7.00 -9.13 -5.42
C GLN A 73 8.10 -8.47 -6.26
N GLY A 74 8.76 -7.43 -5.73
CA GLY A 74 9.74 -6.65 -6.50
C GLY A 74 10.87 -7.49 -7.07
N GLY A 75 11.39 -8.46 -6.30
CA GLY A 75 12.42 -9.38 -6.76
C GLY A 75 11.96 -10.39 -7.82
N GLY A 76 10.66 -10.67 -7.93
CA GLY A 76 10.13 -11.53 -9.00
C GLY A 76 9.71 -10.76 -10.25
N VAL A 77 9.48 -9.44 -10.13
CA VAL A 77 9.11 -8.56 -11.23
C VAL A 77 10.34 -8.00 -11.97
N GLY A 78 11.43 -7.73 -11.24
CA GLY A 78 12.69 -7.22 -11.79
C GLY A 78 13.54 -8.30 -12.42
#